data_AF-A0A7S2PED9-F1
#
_entry.id   AF-A0A7S2PED9-F1
#
_cell.length_a   1.000
_cell.length_b   1.000
_cell.length_c   1.000
_cell.angle_alpha   90.00
_cell.angle_beta   90.00
_cell.angle_gamma   90.00
#
_symmetry.space_group_name_H-M   'P 1'
#
loop_
_entity.id
_entity.type
_entity.pdbx_description
1 polymer ?
#
loop_
_entity_poly.entity_id
_entity_poly.type
_entity_poly.pdbx_seq_one_letter_code
_entity_poly.pdbx_strand_id
1 'polypeptide(L)'
;KETAAELRDDILFGQPDSSHLGDCPICCLPLSLDQTQFTMMSCCCKNICKGCVYADRMRHACPFCRHPVPTTKEEANKNGMKRFAANDPVAMRVIGKNHYDEGDYESAFEYYTKAAELGDIDAHHLLAVSYRKGKGVEKDEK
;
A
#
# COMPACT_ATOMS: atom_id res chain seq x y z
N LYS A 1 23.06 -11.46 -9.71
CA LYS A 1 23.04 -12.23 -10.98
C LYS A 1 22.03 -13.35 -10.75
N GLU A 2 20.79 -13.16 -11.16
CA GLU A 2 19.79 -14.22 -11.17
C GLU A 2 20.16 -15.27 -12.22
N THR A 3 19.94 -16.52 -11.88
CA THR A 3 20.22 -17.67 -12.73
C THR A 3 19.15 -17.82 -13.80
N ALA A 4 19.48 -18.45 -14.92
CA ALA A 4 18.53 -18.69 -16.01
C ALA A 4 17.35 -19.59 -15.60
N ALA A 5 17.47 -20.35 -14.50
CA ALA A 5 16.39 -21.15 -13.94
C ALA A 5 15.40 -20.27 -13.16
N GLU A 6 15.91 -19.34 -12.32
CA GLU A 6 15.10 -18.37 -11.57
C GLU A 6 14.31 -17.46 -12.51
N LEU A 7 14.96 -16.91 -13.55
CA LEU A 7 14.28 -16.12 -14.59
C LEU A 7 13.19 -16.89 -15.32
N ARG A 8 13.36 -18.21 -15.51
CA ARG A 8 12.37 -19.04 -16.23
C ARG A 8 11.16 -19.35 -15.35
N ASP A 9 11.38 -19.58 -14.06
CA ASP A 9 10.32 -19.74 -13.06
C ASP A 9 9.53 -18.43 -12.89
N ASP A 10 10.22 -17.28 -12.81
CA ASP A 10 9.58 -15.97 -12.74
C ASP A 10 8.71 -15.65 -13.96
N ILE A 11 9.11 -16.11 -15.15
CA ILE A 11 8.30 -15.97 -16.38
C ILE A 11 7.14 -16.98 -16.39
N LEU A 12 7.34 -18.20 -15.90
CA LEU A 12 6.33 -19.27 -15.93
C LEU A 12 5.23 -19.06 -14.88
N PHE A 13 5.57 -18.52 -13.72
CA PHE A 13 4.64 -18.26 -12.61
C PHE A 13 4.36 -16.77 -12.38
N GLY A 14 5.03 -15.88 -13.11
CA GLY A 14 4.72 -14.45 -13.16
C GLY A 14 3.41 -14.22 -13.91
N GLN A 15 2.29 -14.49 -13.24
CA GLN A 15 1.04 -13.89 -13.67
C GLN A 15 1.21 -12.38 -13.43
N PRO A 16 0.99 -11.53 -14.44
CA PRO A 16 0.92 -10.10 -14.19
C PRO A 16 -0.17 -9.89 -13.15
N ASP A 17 0.07 -8.98 -12.22
CA ASP A 17 -0.97 -8.56 -11.28
C ASP A 17 -2.24 -8.26 -12.08
N SER A 18 -3.29 -9.02 -11.78
CA SER A 18 -4.57 -8.97 -12.48
C SER A 18 -5.20 -7.56 -12.48
N SER A 19 -4.77 -6.73 -11.53
CA SER A 19 -5.08 -5.31 -11.44
C SER A 19 -3.96 -4.55 -10.70
N HIS A 20 -3.98 -3.22 -10.74
CA HIS A 20 -3.08 -2.37 -9.93
C HIS A 20 -3.17 -2.60 -8.41
N LEU A 21 -4.23 -3.27 -7.93
CA LEU A 21 -4.39 -3.62 -6.52
C LEU A 21 -3.59 -4.88 -6.15
N GLY A 22 -3.16 -5.66 -7.15
CA GLY A 22 -2.48 -6.93 -7.00
C GLY A 22 -3.41 -8.07 -6.58
N ASP A 23 -2.80 -9.18 -6.21
CA ASP A 23 -3.50 -10.36 -5.71
C ASP A 23 -3.45 -10.42 -4.17
N CYS A 24 -4.44 -11.08 -3.57
CA CYS A 24 -4.44 -11.34 -2.14
C CYS A 24 -3.28 -12.29 -1.78
N PRO A 25 -2.38 -11.94 -0.85
CA PRO A 25 -1.18 -12.74 -0.57
C PRO A 25 -1.46 -14.06 0.18
N ILE A 26 -2.74 -14.38 0.46
CA ILE A 26 -3.15 -15.59 1.19
C ILE A 26 -3.80 -16.60 0.24
N CYS A 27 -4.74 -16.16 -0.60
CA CYS A 27 -5.41 -17.04 -1.55
C CYS A 27 -4.91 -16.91 -2.99
N CYS A 28 -3.99 -15.98 -3.26
CA CYS A 28 -3.45 -15.68 -4.59
C CYS A 28 -4.53 -15.37 -5.63
N LEU A 29 -5.70 -14.89 -5.19
CA LEU A 29 -6.76 -14.44 -6.07
C LEU A 29 -6.66 -12.92 -6.28
N PRO A 30 -7.00 -12.42 -7.48
CA PRO A 30 -7.19 -11.01 -7.77
C PRO A 30 -7.95 -10.27 -6.68
N LEU A 31 -7.42 -9.14 -6.21
CA LEU A 31 -8.19 -8.26 -5.34
C LEU A 31 -9.31 -7.60 -6.14
N SER A 32 -10.49 -7.48 -5.52
CA SER A 32 -11.64 -6.83 -6.14
C SER A 32 -11.36 -5.35 -6.39
N LEU A 33 -11.85 -4.81 -7.50
CA LEU A 33 -11.87 -3.37 -7.76
C LEU A 33 -12.73 -2.61 -6.74
N ASP A 34 -13.70 -3.28 -6.11
CA ASP A 34 -14.43 -2.74 -4.97
C ASP A 34 -13.51 -2.71 -3.74
N GLN A 35 -13.08 -1.50 -3.36
CA GLN A 35 -12.23 -1.24 -2.20
C GLN A 35 -12.81 -1.74 -0.88
N THR A 36 -14.13 -1.99 -0.82
CA THR A 36 -14.76 -2.55 0.37
C THR A 36 -14.53 -4.06 0.52
N GLN A 37 -13.96 -4.76 -0.46
CA GLN A 37 -13.76 -6.22 -0.40
C GLN A 37 -12.37 -6.64 0.08
N PHE A 38 -11.52 -5.70 0.48
CA PHE A 38 -10.22 -5.98 1.07
C PHE A 38 -9.90 -5.02 2.22
N THR A 39 -8.80 -5.28 2.92
CA THR A 39 -8.31 -4.44 3.99
C THR A 39 -6.79 -4.37 3.93
N MET A 40 -6.26 -3.15 3.99
CA MET A 40 -4.83 -2.90 4.07
C MET A 40 -4.36 -3.09 5.52
N MET A 41 -3.31 -3.89 5.71
CA MET A 41 -2.73 -4.15 7.03
C MET A 41 -1.51 -3.26 7.27
N SER A 42 -1.56 -2.39 8.29
CA SER A 42 -0.49 -1.41 8.59
C SER A 42 0.88 -2.03 8.93
N CYS A 43 0.91 -3.27 9.40
CA CYS A 43 2.14 -3.98 9.77
C CYS A 43 2.96 -4.48 8.57
N CYS A 44 2.32 -4.82 7.45
CA CYS A 44 2.99 -5.34 6.26
C CYS A 44 2.69 -4.55 4.99
N CYS A 45 1.81 -3.54 5.06
CA CYS A 45 1.35 -2.74 3.92
C CYS A 45 0.80 -3.59 2.76
N LYS A 46 0.16 -4.73 3.09
CA LYS A 46 -0.52 -5.60 2.12
C LYS A 46 -2.03 -5.48 2.22
N ASN A 47 -2.69 -5.49 1.07
CA ASN A 47 -4.13 -5.65 0.96
C ASN A 47 -4.48 -7.14 1.06
N ILE A 48 -5.40 -7.47 1.96
CA ILE A 48 -5.89 -8.84 2.16
C ILE A 48 -7.39 -8.85 1.88
N CYS A 49 -7.85 -9.79 1.05
CA CYS A 49 -9.29 -9.90 0.76
C CYS A 49 -10.08 -10.22 2.03
N LYS A 50 -11.31 -9.68 2.13
CA LYS A 50 -12.16 -9.87 3.30
C LYS A 50 -12.50 -11.34 3.55
N GLY A 51 -12.53 -12.18 2.52
CA GLY A 51 -12.68 -13.63 2.66
C GLY A 51 -11.58 -14.24 3.51
N CYS A 52 -10.31 -13.94 3.20
CA CYS A 52 -9.17 -14.42 3.99
C CYS A 52 -9.12 -13.79 5.39
N VAL A 53 -9.44 -12.50 5.53
CA VAL A 53 -9.54 -11.85 6.85
C VAL A 53 -10.64 -12.51 7.70
N TYR A 54 -11.79 -12.84 7.11
CA TYR A 54 -12.90 -13.49 7.80
C TYR A 54 -12.55 -14.92 8.22
N ALA A 55 -11.91 -15.69 7.34
CA ALA A 55 -11.48 -17.05 7.63
C ALA A 55 -10.46 -17.11 8.78
N ASP A 56 -9.67 -16.06 8.99
CA ASP A 56 -8.64 -15.98 10.04
C ASP A 56 -9.14 -15.43 11.39
N ARG A 57 -10.44 -15.12 11.53
CA ARG A 57 -11.04 -14.37 12.66
C ARG A 57 -10.73 -14.87 14.08
N MET A 58 -10.22 -16.09 14.24
CA MET A 58 -9.84 -16.61 15.55
C MET A 58 -8.53 -16.02 16.09
N ARG A 59 -7.74 -15.34 15.26
CA ARG A 59 -6.45 -14.75 15.64
C ARG A 59 -6.57 -13.23 15.74
N HIS A 60 -6.21 -12.66 16.89
CA HIS A 60 -6.04 -11.20 17.07
C HIS A 60 -4.72 -10.70 16.46
N ALA A 61 -4.45 -11.09 15.21
CA ALA A 61 -3.20 -10.78 14.51
C ALA A 61 -3.45 -10.61 13.00
N CYS A 62 -2.46 -10.07 12.30
CA CYS A 62 -2.47 -9.95 10.85
C CYS A 62 -2.51 -11.34 10.20
N PRO A 63 -3.48 -11.63 9.31
CA PRO A 63 -3.58 -12.94 8.65
C PRO A 63 -2.36 -13.32 7.82
N PHE A 64 -1.59 -12.34 7.33
CA PHE A 64 -0.39 -12.56 6.53
C PHE A 64 0.87 -12.69 7.39
N CYS A 65 1.28 -11.63 8.08
CA CYS A 65 2.56 -11.61 8.81
C CYS A 65 2.46 -11.98 10.29
N ARG A 66 1.26 -12.31 10.79
CA ARG A 66 0.98 -12.70 12.19
C ARG A 66 1.35 -11.66 13.24
N HIS A 67 1.64 -10.42 12.85
CA HIS A 67 1.88 -9.33 13.78
C HIS A 67 0.58 -8.98 14.51
N PRO A 68 0.59 -8.71 15.83
CA PRO A 68 -0.60 -8.30 16.56
C PRO A 68 -1.30 -7.10 15.90
N VAL A 69 -2.63 -7.09 15.93
CA VAL A 69 -3.41 -5.95 15.43
C VAL A 69 -3.13 -4.74 16.34
N PRO A 70 -2.73 -3.57 15.80
CA PRO A 70 -2.50 -2.40 16.62
C PRO A 70 -3.79 -1.96 17.29
N THR A 71 -3.70 -1.60 18.57
CA THR A 71 -4.83 -1.11 19.37
C THR A 71 -4.96 0.41 19.32
N THR A 72 -3.86 1.11 19.04
CA THR A 72 -3.82 2.57 18.95
C THR A 72 -3.34 3.07 17.59
N LYS A 73 -3.63 4.35 17.28
CA LYS A 73 -3.15 5.01 16.05
C LYS A 73 -1.62 5.08 16.05
N GLU A 74 -1.00 5.30 17.21
CA GLU A 74 0.44 5.38 17.38
C GLU A 74 1.14 4.05 17.05
N GLU A 75 0.57 2.92 17.47
CA GLU A 75 1.08 1.59 17.13
C GLU A 75 0.97 1.32 15.63
N ALA A 76 -0.17 1.67 15.02
CA ALA A 76 -0.36 1.55 13.58
C ALA A 76 0.62 2.44 12.80
N ASN A 77 0.86 3.66 13.26
CA ASN A 77 1.84 4.58 12.67
C ASN A 77 3.26 4.05 12.80
N LYS A 78 3.66 3.52 13.97
CA LYS A 78 4.97 2.90 14.17
C LYS A 78 5.19 1.73 13.21
N ASN A 79 4.14 0.94 12.97
CA ASN A 79 4.17 -0.15 12.02
C ASN A 79 4.37 0.35 10.58
N GLY A 80 3.63 1.40 10.17
CA GLY A 80 3.82 2.08 8.89
C GLY A 80 5.25 2.64 8.74
N MET A 81 5.80 3.29 9.77
CA MET A 81 7.16 3.85 9.74
C MET A 81 8.26 2.78 9.58
N LYS A 82 8.06 1.57 10.11
CA LYS A 82 8.97 0.44 9.85
C LYS A 82 8.97 0.04 8.38
N ARG A 83 7.80 0.03 7.74
CA ARG A 83 7.66 -0.28 6.31
C ARG A 83 8.19 0.86 5.44
N PHE A 84 7.98 2.10 5.85
CA PHE A 84 8.61 3.28 5.24
C PHE A 84 10.13 3.17 5.23
N ALA A 85 10.75 2.85 6.38
CA ALA A 85 12.20 2.63 6.47
C ALA A 85 12.70 1.46 5.61
N ALA A 86 11.80 0.52 5.25
CA ALA A 86 12.07 -0.57 4.32
C ALA A 86 11.77 -0.20 2.85
N ASN A 87 11.58 1.08 2.55
CA ASN A 87 11.30 1.60 1.21
C ASN A 87 10.00 1.06 0.59
N ASP A 88 8.99 0.79 1.41
CA ASP A 88 7.68 0.32 0.95
C ASP A 88 6.83 1.51 0.45
N PRO A 89 6.40 1.50 -0.83
CA PRO A 89 5.72 2.66 -1.40
C PRO A 89 4.27 2.81 -0.92
N VAL A 90 3.61 1.70 -0.56
CA VAL A 90 2.28 1.75 0.06
C VAL A 90 2.38 2.38 1.44
N ALA A 91 3.44 2.09 2.21
CA ALA A 91 3.70 2.73 3.49
C ALA A 91 3.89 4.25 3.34
N MET A 92 4.72 4.68 2.38
CA MET A 92 4.93 6.10 2.07
C MET A 92 3.62 6.80 1.73
N ARG A 93 2.80 6.19 0.87
CA ARG A 93 1.49 6.73 0.52
C ARG A 93 0.56 6.85 1.71
N VAL A 94 0.50 5.84 2.58
CA VAL A 94 -0.37 5.87 3.77
C VAL A 94 0.08 6.98 4.74
N ILE A 95 1.39 7.16 4.93
CA ILE A 95 1.93 8.27 5.73
C ILE A 95 1.57 9.60 5.10
N GLY A 96 1.75 9.77 3.78
CA GLY A 96 1.35 10.97 3.06
C GLY A 96 -0.14 11.28 3.22
N LYS A 97 -1.00 10.26 3.20
CA LYS A 97 -2.43 10.42 3.46
C LYS A 97 -2.73 10.92 4.86
N ASN A 98 -2.03 10.41 5.87
CA ASN A 98 -2.18 10.90 7.24
C ASN A 98 -1.79 12.38 7.36
N HIS A 99 -0.66 12.80 6.78
CA HIS A 99 -0.26 14.22 6.74
C HIS A 99 -1.31 15.08 6.01
N TYR A 100 -1.84 14.59 4.89
CA TYR A 100 -2.87 15.29 4.12
C TYR A 100 -4.15 15.49 4.94
N ASP A 101 -4.59 14.46 5.68
CA ASP A 101 -5.77 14.51 6.54
C ASP A 101 -5.56 15.44 7.75
N GLU A 102 -4.31 15.58 8.22
CA GLU A 102 -3.89 16.52 9.27
C GLU A 102 -3.69 17.96 8.74
N GLY A 103 -3.80 18.19 7.43
CA GLY A 103 -3.67 19.49 6.78
C GLY A 103 -2.23 19.89 6.41
N ASP A 104 -1.26 19.03 6.69
CA ASP A 104 0.14 19.19 6.31
C ASP A 104 0.36 18.72 4.86
N TYR A 105 -0.08 19.56 3.92
CA TYR A 105 -0.11 19.21 2.51
C TYR A 105 1.29 19.14 1.87
N GLU A 106 2.26 19.91 2.35
CA GLU A 106 3.64 19.89 1.83
C GLU A 106 4.29 18.54 2.12
N SER A 107 4.28 18.10 3.37
CA SER A 107 4.79 16.77 3.74
C SER A 107 4.03 15.67 2.99
N ALA A 108 2.71 15.77 2.88
CA ALA A 108 1.91 14.81 2.13
C ALA A 108 2.38 14.69 0.66
N PHE A 109 2.61 15.83 0.00
CA PHE A 109 3.09 15.88 -1.38
C PHE A 109 4.47 15.23 -1.52
N GLU A 110 5.40 15.48 -0.60
CA GLU A 110 6.71 14.85 -0.60
C GLU A 110 6.61 13.32 -0.45
N TYR A 111 5.79 12.82 0.47
CA TYR A 111 5.61 11.37 0.64
C TYR A 111 4.94 10.72 -0.57
N TYR A 112 3.95 11.38 -1.18
CA TYR A 112 3.35 10.87 -2.42
C TYR A 112 4.35 10.86 -3.57
N THR A 113 5.24 11.86 -3.66
CA THR A 113 6.29 11.91 -4.68
C THR A 113 7.23 10.70 -4.55
N LYS A 114 7.73 10.44 -3.33
CA LYS A 114 8.59 9.27 -3.06
C LYS A 114 7.89 7.94 -3.37
N ALA A 115 6.61 7.80 -3.01
CA ALA A 115 5.84 6.61 -3.32
C ALA A 115 5.64 6.41 -4.83
N ALA A 116 5.37 7.49 -5.55
CA ALA A 116 5.19 7.49 -7.01
C ALA A 116 6.50 7.17 -7.76
N GLU A 117 7.63 7.68 -7.30
CA GLU A 117 8.97 7.32 -7.84
C GLU A 117 9.27 5.82 -7.73
N LEU A 118 8.66 5.15 -6.76
CA LEU A 118 8.74 3.69 -6.56
C LEU A 118 7.63 2.92 -7.30
N GLY A 119 6.81 3.59 -8.11
CA GLY A 119 5.80 2.98 -8.96
C GLY A 119 4.43 2.75 -8.31
N ASP A 120 4.13 3.34 -7.14
CA ASP A 120 2.78 3.23 -6.55
C ASP A 120 1.77 4.09 -7.34
N ILE A 121 0.85 3.41 -8.02
CA ILE A 121 -0.16 4.01 -8.90
C ILE A 121 -1.14 4.89 -8.13
N ASP A 122 -1.51 4.50 -6.91
CA ASP A 122 -2.38 5.30 -6.05
C ASP A 122 -1.72 6.64 -5.68
N ALA A 123 -0.40 6.65 -5.46
CA ALA A 123 0.38 7.84 -5.16
C ALA A 123 0.43 8.80 -6.36
N HIS A 124 0.58 8.28 -7.58
CA HIS A 124 0.44 9.11 -8.79
C HIS A 124 -0.93 9.79 -8.87
N HIS A 125 -2.01 9.05 -8.59
CA HIS A 125 -3.34 9.65 -8.55
C HIS A 125 -3.46 10.72 -7.44
N LEU A 126 -2.89 10.48 -6.25
CA LEU A 126 -2.90 11.45 -5.16
C LEU A 126 -2.09 12.72 -5.50
N LEU A 127 -0.95 12.60 -6.18
CA LEU A 127 -0.21 13.76 -6.70
C LEU A 127 -1.04 14.57 -7.70
N ALA A 128 -1.72 13.91 -8.64
CA ALA A 128 -2.60 14.58 -9.59
C ALA A 128 -3.73 15.34 -8.86
N VAL A 129 -4.28 14.76 -7.79
CA VAL A 129 -5.26 15.44 -6.94
C VAL A 129 -4.65 16.64 -6.21
N SER A 130 -3.41 16.54 -5.73
CA SER A 130 -2.70 17.64 -5.08
C SER A 130 -2.44 18.80 -6.04
N TYR A 131 -1.97 18.54 -7.27
CA TYR A 131 -1.80 19.55 -8.33
C TYR A 131 -3.12 20.21 -8.69
N ARG A 132 -4.17 19.43 -8.95
CA ARG A 132 -5.49 19.97 -9.29
C ARG A 132 -6.06 20.87 -8.18
N LYS A 133 -5.74 20.59 -6.92
CA LYS A 133 -6.24 21.36 -5.76
C LYS A 133 -5.29 22.46 -5.30
N GLY A 134 -4.05 22.51 -5.79
CA GLY A 134 -3.00 23.38 -5.27
C GLY A 134 -2.65 23.09 -3.81
N LYS A 135 -2.63 21.81 -3.40
CA LYS A 135 -2.36 21.41 -2.02
C LYS A 135 -0.94 20.85 -1.89
N GLY A 136 -0.08 21.57 -1.18
CA GLY A 136 1.33 21.19 -1.01
C GLY A 136 2.19 21.46 -2.24
N VAL A 137 1.60 22.01 -3.30
CA VAL A 137 2.25 22.36 -4.56
C VAL A 137 1.43 23.44 -5.26
N GLU A 138 2.07 24.22 -6.14
CA GLU A 138 1.34 25.15 -7.00
C GLU A 138 0.30 24.42 -7.84
N LYS A 139 -0.88 25.05 -7.98
CA LYS A 139 -1.99 24.47 -8.72
C LYS A 139 -1.62 24.36 -10.20
N ASP A 140 -1.73 23.16 -10.76
CA ASP A 140 -1.60 22.91 -12.19
C ASP A 140 -2.78 22.06 -12.67
N GLU A 141 -3.42 22.49 -13.75
CA GLU A 141 -4.59 21.85 -14.38
C GLU A 141 -4.33 21.41 -15.83
N LYS A 142 -3.07 21.52 -16.31
CA LYS A 142 -2.70 21.16 -17.67
C LYS A 142 -2.75 19.67 -17.97
#